data_AF-A0A4Z1DAC1-F1
#
_entry.id   AF-A0A4Z1DAC1-F1
#
_cell.length_a   1.000
_cell.length_b   1.000
_cell.length_c   1.000
_cell.angle_alpha   90.00
_cell.angle_beta   90.00
_cell.angle_gamma   90.00
#
_symmetry.space_group_name_H-M   'P 1'
#
loop_
_entity.id
_entity.type
_entity.pdbx_description
1 polymer ?
#
loop_
_entity_poly.entity_id
_entity_poly.type
_entity_poly.pdbx_seq_one_letter_code
_entity_poly.pdbx_strand_id
1 'polypeptide(L)'
;MSLADHAEAAGAPAFTPDPRLTNEDLAPAARRNWKVFDLFALWMSDVHNLGNYTFAAGLLVLGMNVWQVFTSLLTGFVLIFIGMNWMGRIGQRHGVPFPVVSRIAFGVWGANIPALIRALIAIMWYGIQTYLASVAVNVMLLAAWPDLESLTEHSFLGLDALGWISFLTLWLVQALIISRGMESVRRFQDFCGPAIWLVMIALALWVLAKAHWTISLTATPHPVSTGEQWRQWFGAIGLILATYGTLMLNFCDFSRFAPDYRTVRRGNFWGLPVNSTAFVVLSVIVTAGSLEVFGKAVTDPAELVARVGNTWVLAVAALTFAVATMGVNIVANFVSPAYDLANVWPQKITFKVGGMISTVAALVVTPWNLFSNPTVVNYFLGGLGAFLGPLFGVIMVDYYAVKRGRVNVDALFDATPGSRYHYRHGVNPRALGAFLPSAAVAAVLALVKDFGDVAPYSWFIGTALGAGLYWLLNRGRAGAEA
;
A
#
# COMPACT_ATOMS: atom_id res chain seq x y z
N MET A 1 0.80 -25.67 15.72
CA MET A 1 0.75 -25.98 17.16
C MET A 1 0.58 -24.65 17.87
N SER A 2 -0.50 -24.51 18.64
CA SER A 2 -0.90 -23.25 19.26
C SER A 2 -0.08 -23.02 20.55
N LEU A 3 0.11 -21.78 20.98
CA LEU A 3 0.78 -21.44 22.25
C LEU A 3 0.09 -22.06 23.48
N ALA A 4 -1.20 -22.42 23.35
CA ALA A 4 -1.92 -23.18 24.37
C ALA A 4 -1.28 -24.55 24.65
N ASP A 5 -0.70 -25.20 23.63
CA ASP A 5 -0.17 -26.56 23.74
C ASP A 5 1.19 -26.62 24.48
N HIS A 6 1.87 -25.48 24.67
CA HIS A 6 3.15 -25.40 25.37
C HIS A 6 3.04 -24.96 26.85
N ALA A 7 2.00 -24.19 27.19
CA ALA A 7 1.81 -23.71 28.56
C ALA A 7 1.38 -24.83 29.53
N GLU A 8 0.68 -25.86 29.04
CA GLU A 8 0.28 -27.01 29.87
C GLU A 8 1.43 -27.96 30.23
N ALA A 9 2.58 -27.89 29.52
CA ALA A 9 3.67 -28.87 29.68
C ALA A 9 4.75 -28.46 30.70
N ALA A 10 4.78 -27.20 31.17
CA ALA A 10 5.77 -26.74 32.13
C ALA A 10 5.12 -25.72 33.06
N GLY A 11 5.02 -26.03 34.36
CA GLY A 11 4.38 -25.20 35.41
C GLY A 11 5.04 -23.84 35.68
N ALA A 12 5.42 -23.10 34.65
CA ALA A 12 5.73 -21.68 34.72
C ALA A 12 4.42 -20.89 34.86
N PRO A 13 4.39 -19.81 35.67
CA PRO A 13 3.24 -18.93 35.72
C PRO A 13 2.92 -18.39 34.32
N ALA A 14 1.64 -18.39 33.96
CA ALA A 14 1.19 -17.86 32.68
C ALA A 14 1.67 -16.41 32.51
N PHE A 15 2.35 -16.13 31.40
CA PHE A 15 2.82 -14.78 31.09
C PHE A 15 1.63 -13.81 31.09
N THR A 16 1.75 -12.72 31.85
CA THR A 16 0.73 -11.66 31.91
C THR A 16 1.22 -10.47 31.09
N PRO A 17 0.60 -10.18 29.93
CA PRO A 17 1.01 -9.05 29.08
C PRO A 17 0.82 -7.70 29.78
N ASP A 18 1.70 -6.73 29.52
CA ASP A 18 1.54 -5.36 30.02
C ASP A 18 0.29 -4.73 29.36
N PRO A 19 -0.69 -4.23 30.15
CA PRO A 19 -1.89 -3.58 29.62
C PRO A 19 -1.59 -2.45 28.63
N ARG A 20 -0.49 -1.72 28.82
CA ARG A 20 -0.10 -0.61 27.94
C ARG A 20 0.40 -1.05 26.57
N LEU A 21 0.70 -2.34 26.39
CA LEU A 21 1.20 -2.91 25.13
C LEU A 21 0.20 -3.85 24.46
N THR A 22 -0.91 -4.18 25.11
CA THR A 22 -1.84 -5.23 24.65
C THR A 22 -3.28 -4.74 24.54
N ASN A 23 -3.96 -5.24 23.51
CA ASN A 23 -5.40 -5.30 23.35
C ASN A 23 -5.74 -6.44 22.37
N GLU A 24 -7.02 -6.71 22.13
CA GLU A 24 -7.45 -7.80 21.23
C GLU A 24 -6.90 -7.65 19.80
N ASP A 25 -6.79 -6.41 19.31
CA ASP A 25 -6.37 -6.11 17.94
C ASP A 25 -4.86 -6.33 17.71
N LEU A 26 -4.05 -6.09 18.74
CA LEU A 26 -2.59 -6.21 18.72
C LEU A 26 -2.09 -7.59 19.18
N ALA A 27 -2.90 -8.33 19.94
CA ALA A 27 -2.59 -9.68 20.36
C ALA A 27 -2.34 -10.62 19.16
N PRO A 28 -1.58 -11.71 19.35
CA PRO A 28 -1.42 -12.71 18.31
C PRO A 28 -2.77 -13.23 17.79
N ALA A 29 -2.90 -13.35 16.47
CA ALA A 29 -4.16 -13.75 15.84
C ALA A 29 -4.63 -15.13 16.34
N ALA A 30 -5.76 -15.13 17.05
CA ALA A 30 -6.37 -16.35 17.60
C ALA A 30 -6.99 -17.23 16.52
N ARG A 31 -7.57 -16.64 15.47
CA ARG A 31 -8.14 -17.34 14.32
C ARG A 31 -7.31 -17.07 13.07
N ARG A 32 -6.89 -18.14 12.39
CA ARG A 32 -6.04 -18.08 11.19
C ARG A 32 -6.70 -18.82 10.02
N ASN A 33 -7.75 -18.22 9.46
CA ASN A 33 -8.63 -18.82 8.46
C ASN A 33 -8.52 -18.18 7.07
N TRP A 34 -7.59 -17.24 6.85
CA TRP A 34 -7.41 -16.61 5.54
C TRP A 34 -6.77 -17.59 4.56
N LYS A 35 -7.52 -17.95 3.52
CA LYS A 35 -7.14 -18.87 2.46
C LYS A 35 -6.36 -18.14 1.37
N VAL A 36 -5.82 -18.92 0.43
CA VAL A 36 -5.10 -18.41 -0.74
C VAL A 36 -5.93 -17.40 -1.53
N PHE A 37 -7.23 -17.66 -1.68
CA PHE A 37 -8.13 -16.77 -2.43
C PHE A 37 -8.28 -15.41 -1.76
N ASP A 38 -8.39 -15.35 -0.43
CA ASP A 38 -8.57 -14.07 0.29
C ASP A 38 -7.35 -13.15 0.08
N LEU A 39 -6.14 -13.72 0.15
CA LEU A 39 -4.91 -12.99 -0.15
C LEU A 39 -4.77 -12.64 -1.64
N PHE A 40 -5.20 -13.53 -2.54
CA PHE A 40 -5.20 -13.26 -3.97
C PHE A 40 -6.19 -12.14 -4.34
N ALA A 41 -7.40 -12.15 -3.78
CA ALA A 41 -8.43 -11.14 -3.99
C ALA A 41 -8.00 -9.78 -3.45
N LEU A 42 -7.28 -9.76 -2.33
CA LEU A 42 -6.62 -8.56 -1.84
C LEU A 42 -5.75 -7.91 -2.92
N TRP A 43 -4.91 -8.70 -3.59
CA TRP A 43 -4.02 -8.21 -4.63
C TRP A 43 -4.73 -7.91 -5.95
N MET A 44 -5.81 -8.63 -6.29
CA MET A 44 -6.62 -8.32 -7.47
C MET A 44 -7.12 -6.88 -7.41
N SER A 45 -7.75 -6.53 -6.30
CA SER A 45 -8.18 -5.16 -6.04
C SER A 45 -6.97 -4.22 -6.06
N ASP A 46 -5.97 -4.47 -5.20
CA ASP A 46 -4.89 -3.51 -4.95
C ASP A 46 -4.06 -3.17 -6.19
N VAL A 47 -3.82 -4.13 -7.09
CA VAL A 47 -3.10 -3.87 -8.35
C VAL A 47 -3.98 -3.13 -9.37
N HIS A 48 -5.28 -3.43 -9.43
CA HIS A 48 -6.22 -2.81 -10.37
C HIS A 48 -6.83 -1.52 -9.80
N ASN A 49 -5.97 -0.54 -9.51
CA ASN A 49 -6.39 0.76 -9.03
C ASN A 49 -6.05 1.87 -10.04
N LEU A 50 -6.76 2.99 -9.94
CA LEU A 50 -6.64 4.10 -10.89
C LEU A 50 -5.21 4.65 -10.98
N GLY A 51 -4.56 4.82 -9.82
CA GLY A 51 -3.19 5.34 -9.74
C GLY A 51 -2.20 4.49 -10.54
N ASN A 52 -2.34 3.17 -10.53
CA ASN A 52 -1.46 2.29 -11.29
C ASN A 52 -1.67 2.40 -12.81
N TYR A 53 -2.93 2.51 -13.26
CA TYR A 53 -3.23 2.69 -14.69
C TYR A 53 -2.68 4.03 -15.20
N THR A 54 -2.91 5.10 -14.45
CA THR A 54 -2.36 6.43 -14.78
C THR A 54 -0.84 6.43 -14.74
N PHE A 55 -0.22 5.73 -13.78
CA PHE A 55 1.23 5.58 -13.72
C PHE A 55 1.79 4.87 -14.96
N ALA A 56 1.24 3.71 -15.31
CA ALA A 56 1.67 2.95 -16.49
C ALA A 56 1.49 3.73 -17.79
N ALA A 57 0.35 4.43 -17.95
CA ALA A 57 0.10 5.29 -19.09
C ALA A 57 1.06 6.49 -19.13
N GLY A 58 1.36 7.09 -17.98
CA GLY A 58 2.33 8.18 -17.86
C GLY A 58 3.73 7.80 -18.32
N LEU A 59 4.18 6.57 -18.03
CA LEU A 59 5.49 6.09 -18.51
C LEU A 59 5.57 6.03 -20.05
N LEU A 60 4.49 5.64 -20.73
CA LEU A 60 4.41 5.66 -22.20
C LEU A 60 4.48 7.09 -22.73
N VAL A 61 3.77 8.02 -22.09
CA VAL A 61 3.75 9.45 -22.47
C VAL A 61 5.13 10.10 -22.24
N LEU A 62 5.89 9.65 -21.25
CA LEU A 62 7.26 10.11 -20.96
C LEU A 62 8.32 9.59 -21.94
N GLY A 63 7.91 8.81 -22.95
CA GLY A 63 8.78 8.34 -24.02
C GLY A 63 9.38 6.95 -23.82
N MET A 64 8.93 6.20 -22.80
CA MET A 64 9.22 4.76 -22.70
C MET A 64 8.38 4.00 -23.72
N ASN A 65 8.98 2.99 -24.36
CA ASN A 65 8.21 2.09 -25.22
C ASN A 65 7.41 1.07 -24.39
N VAL A 66 6.45 0.41 -25.04
CA VAL A 66 5.54 -0.54 -24.39
C VAL A 66 6.27 -1.70 -23.69
N TRP A 67 7.32 -2.25 -24.31
CA TRP A 67 8.04 -3.37 -23.68
C TRP A 67 8.84 -2.90 -22.45
N GLN A 68 9.39 -1.69 -22.46
CA GLN A 68 10.10 -1.10 -21.32
C GLN A 68 9.13 -0.85 -20.16
N VAL A 69 7.95 -0.30 -20.44
CA VAL A 69 6.90 -0.13 -19.42
C VAL A 69 6.50 -1.50 -18.88
N PHE A 70 6.24 -2.47 -19.75
CA PHE A 70 5.86 -3.81 -19.33
C PHE A 70 6.89 -4.47 -18.41
N THR A 71 8.16 -4.48 -18.85
CA THR A 71 9.24 -5.15 -18.13
C THR A 71 9.62 -4.42 -16.84
N SER A 72 9.64 -3.09 -16.81
CA SER A 72 9.94 -2.33 -15.58
C SER A 72 8.89 -2.55 -14.49
N LEU A 73 7.60 -2.49 -14.86
CA LEU A 73 6.51 -2.77 -13.92
C LEU A 73 6.58 -4.21 -13.41
N LEU A 74 6.75 -5.19 -14.30
CA LEU A 74 6.88 -6.59 -13.93
C LEU A 74 8.07 -6.82 -12.97
N THR A 75 9.23 -6.24 -13.24
CA THR A 75 10.39 -6.31 -12.35
C THR A 75 10.09 -5.69 -10.99
N GLY A 76 9.45 -4.52 -10.95
CA GLY A 76 8.99 -3.88 -9.72
C GLY A 76 8.07 -4.78 -8.89
N PHE A 77 7.06 -5.38 -9.51
CA PHE A 77 6.13 -6.30 -8.84
C PHE A 77 6.79 -7.59 -8.34
N VAL A 78 7.80 -8.11 -9.05
CA VAL A 78 8.60 -9.27 -8.58
C VAL A 78 9.41 -8.91 -7.34
N LEU A 79 10.02 -7.72 -7.31
CA LEU A 79 10.74 -7.24 -6.12
C LEU A 79 9.80 -7.02 -4.93
N ILE A 80 8.61 -6.43 -5.17
CA ILE A 80 7.56 -6.31 -4.16
C ILE A 80 7.11 -7.68 -3.68
N PHE A 81 6.91 -8.65 -4.57
CA PHE A 81 6.59 -10.03 -4.19
C PHE A 81 7.62 -10.62 -3.22
N ILE A 82 8.91 -10.40 -3.45
CA ILE A 82 9.97 -10.87 -2.55
C ILE A 82 9.82 -10.23 -1.16
N GLY A 83 9.75 -8.89 -1.09
CA GLY A 83 9.66 -8.18 0.18
C GLY A 83 8.36 -8.44 0.95
N MET A 84 7.24 -8.57 0.23
CA MET A 84 5.93 -8.98 0.78
C MET A 84 5.99 -10.37 1.39
N ASN A 85 6.70 -11.31 0.77
CA ASN A 85 6.88 -12.64 1.33
C ASN A 85 7.79 -12.64 2.57
N TRP A 86 8.81 -11.77 2.61
CA TRP A 86 9.63 -11.59 3.80
C TRP A 86 8.80 -11.05 4.97
N MET A 87 8.14 -9.91 4.81
CA MET A 87 7.25 -9.37 5.84
C MET A 87 6.10 -10.33 6.19
N GLY A 88 5.54 -10.97 5.17
CA GLY A 88 4.46 -11.95 5.30
C GLY A 88 4.87 -13.16 6.15
N ARG A 89 6.11 -13.61 6.04
CA ARG A 89 6.65 -14.68 6.90
C ARG A 89 6.70 -14.26 8.36
N ILE A 90 7.09 -13.03 8.66
CA ILE A 90 7.17 -12.51 10.04
C ILE A 90 5.77 -12.51 10.65
N GLY A 91 4.80 -11.89 9.96
CA GLY A 91 3.41 -11.81 10.42
C GLY A 91 2.76 -13.18 10.60
N GLN A 92 2.93 -14.09 9.63
CA GLN A 92 2.34 -15.43 9.71
C GLN A 92 2.96 -16.27 10.82
N ARG A 93 4.29 -16.24 10.97
CA ARG A 93 5.00 -17.04 11.98
C ARG A 93 4.63 -16.61 13.41
N HIS A 94 4.60 -15.31 13.66
CA HIS A 94 4.41 -14.76 15.01
C HIS A 94 2.96 -14.36 15.31
N GLY A 95 2.11 -14.25 14.30
CA GLY A 95 0.69 -13.93 14.45
C GLY A 95 0.41 -12.47 14.81
N VAL A 96 1.40 -11.59 14.77
CA VAL A 96 1.30 -10.21 15.26
C VAL A 96 1.28 -9.18 14.12
N PRO A 97 0.64 -8.01 14.31
CA PRO A 97 0.55 -6.97 13.28
C PRO A 97 1.85 -6.14 13.22
N PHE A 98 1.94 -5.26 12.22
CA PHE A 98 3.11 -4.42 11.95
C PHE A 98 3.68 -3.65 13.14
N PRO A 99 2.87 -2.91 13.93
CA PRO A 99 3.41 -2.15 15.04
C PRO A 99 4.05 -3.06 16.11
N VAL A 100 3.53 -4.28 16.29
CA VAL A 100 4.11 -5.26 17.22
C VAL A 100 5.36 -5.91 16.64
N VAL A 101 5.39 -6.19 15.33
CA VAL A 101 6.62 -6.60 14.63
C VAL A 101 7.72 -5.55 14.81
N SER A 102 7.36 -4.27 14.75
CA SER A 102 8.30 -3.17 14.92
C SER A 102 8.96 -3.13 16.31
N ARG A 103 8.33 -3.70 17.35
CA ARG A 103 8.93 -3.83 18.71
C ARG A 103 10.18 -4.69 18.71
N ILE A 104 10.28 -5.64 17.77
CA ILE A 104 11.46 -6.52 17.64
C ILE A 104 12.71 -5.69 17.36
N ALA A 105 12.61 -4.69 16.48
CA ALA A 105 13.76 -3.87 16.07
C ALA A 105 13.87 -2.58 16.88
N PHE A 106 12.77 -1.87 17.12
CA PHE A 106 12.78 -0.52 17.71
C PHE A 106 12.52 -0.49 19.22
N GLY A 107 12.05 -1.60 19.80
CA GLY A 107 11.66 -1.69 21.21
C GLY A 107 10.19 -1.40 21.47
N VAL A 108 9.72 -1.73 22.67
CA VAL A 108 8.30 -1.66 23.05
C VAL A 108 7.68 -0.27 22.89
N TRP A 109 8.42 0.80 23.20
CA TRP A 109 7.97 2.19 23.00
C TRP A 109 8.48 2.78 21.67
N GLY A 110 9.69 2.39 21.26
CA GLY A 110 10.29 2.86 20.00
C GLY A 110 9.52 2.41 18.75
N ALA A 111 8.75 1.32 18.83
CA ALA A 111 7.87 0.86 17.75
C ALA A 111 6.80 1.88 17.32
N ASN A 112 6.48 2.87 18.15
CA ASN A 112 5.59 3.97 17.75
C ASN A 112 6.18 4.82 16.62
N ILE A 113 7.50 4.87 16.45
CA ILE A 113 8.14 5.64 15.38
C ILE A 113 7.77 5.07 13.99
N PRO A 114 8.08 3.79 13.67
CA PRO A 114 7.64 3.21 12.40
C PRO A 114 6.12 3.19 12.26
N ALA A 115 5.38 2.88 13.33
CA ALA A 115 3.92 2.82 13.29
C ALA A 115 3.30 4.19 12.93
N LEU A 116 3.72 5.28 13.56
CA LEU A 116 3.16 6.61 13.31
C LEU A 116 3.54 7.17 11.93
N ILE A 117 4.79 6.96 11.48
CA ILE A 117 5.21 7.32 10.12
C ILE A 117 4.32 6.60 9.11
N ARG A 118 4.10 5.30 9.33
CA ARG A 118 3.25 4.47 8.48
C ARG A 118 1.78 4.89 8.52
N ALA A 119 1.26 5.23 9.71
CA ALA A 119 -0.11 5.67 9.90
C ALA A 119 -0.41 6.98 9.17
N LEU A 120 0.48 7.97 9.30
CA LEU A 120 0.34 9.27 8.64
C LEU A 120 0.26 9.11 7.12
N ILE A 121 1.18 8.33 6.56
CA ILE A 121 1.24 8.03 5.12
C ILE A 121 -0.06 7.37 4.64
N ALA A 122 -0.54 6.38 5.39
CA ALA A 122 -1.74 5.64 5.03
C ALA A 122 -3.00 6.51 5.12
N ILE A 123 -3.11 7.39 6.11
CA ILE A 123 -4.22 8.34 6.24
C ILE A 123 -4.26 9.29 5.03
N MET A 124 -3.11 9.80 4.60
CA MET A 124 -3.03 10.66 3.40
C MET A 124 -3.46 9.90 2.15
N TRP A 125 -2.97 8.66 1.96
CA TRP A 125 -3.39 7.81 0.84
C TRP A 125 -4.87 7.44 0.88
N TYR A 126 -5.42 7.20 2.07
CA TYR A 126 -6.84 6.89 2.24
C TYR A 126 -7.72 8.06 1.75
N GLY A 127 -7.32 9.29 2.06
CA GLY A 127 -7.95 10.50 1.54
C GLY A 127 -7.78 10.64 0.03
N ILE A 128 -6.55 10.55 -0.49
CA ILE A 128 -6.24 10.66 -1.92
C ILE A 128 -7.05 9.66 -2.73
N GLN A 129 -7.04 8.38 -2.35
CA GLN A 129 -7.73 7.34 -3.10
C GLN A 129 -9.25 7.48 -3.04
N THR A 130 -9.81 7.96 -1.92
CA THR A 130 -11.24 8.28 -1.86
C THR A 130 -11.59 9.44 -2.81
N TYR A 131 -10.71 10.44 -2.90
CA TYR A 131 -10.87 11.56 -3.84
C TYR A 131 -10.76 11.11 -5.31
N LEU A 132 -9.76 10.31 -5.65
CA LEU A 132 -9.61 9.76 -6.99
C LEU A 132 -10.82 8.89 -7.39
N ALA A 133 -11.35 8.11 -6.44
CA ALA A 133 -12.59 7.36 -6.64
C ALA A 133 -13.78 8.30 -6.91
N SER A 134 -13.91 9.40 -6.17
CA SER A 134 -15.02 10.34 -6.37
C SER A 134 -14.92 11.06 -7.72
N VAL A 135 -13.71 11.39 -8.18
CA VAL A 135 -13.49 11.97 -9.52
C VAL A 135 -13.93 11.00 -10.61
N ALA A 136 -13.51 9.73 -10.53
CA ALA A 136 -13.91 8.70 -11.49
C ALA A 136 -15.44 8.51 -11.55
N VAL A 137 -16.10 8.53 -10.38
CA VAL A 137 -17.58 8.47 -10.29
C VAL A 137 -18.21 9.70 -10.93
N ASN A 138 -17.72 10.90 -10.63
CA ASN A 138 -18.25 12.15 -11.19
C ASN A 138 -18.17 12.18 -12.71
N VAL A 139 -17.05 11.72 -13.29
CA VAL A 139 -16.86 11.63 -14.74
C VAL A 139 -17.96 10.76 -15.39
N MET A 140 -18.30 9.63 -14.77
CA MET A 140 -19.34 8.75 -15.30
C MET A 140 -20.76 9.28 -15.03
N LEU A 141 -20.98 9.94 -13.88
CA LEU A 141 -22.26 10.56 -13.55
C LEU A 141 -22.59 11.72 -14.50
N LEU A 142 -21.63 12.58 -14.80
CA LEU A 142 -21.79 13.69 -15.75
C LEU A 142 -22.02 13.18 -17.18
N ALA A 143 -21.34 12.09 -17.57
CA ALA A 143 -21.56 11.47 -18.87
C ALA A 143 -22.95 10.80 -18.97
N ALA A 144 -23.49 10.28 -17.87
CA ALA A 144 -24.81 9.65 -17.81
C ALA A 144 -25.95 10.67 -17.68
N TRP A 145 -25.75 11.72 -16.88
CA TRP A 145 -26.71 12.77 -16.55
C TRP A 145 -26.03 14.15 -16.62
N PRO A 146 -25.99 14.78 -17.81
CA PRO A 146 -25.37 16.08 -17.99
C PRO A 146 -25.95 17.20 -17.11
N ASP A 147 -27.23 17.10 -16.71
CA ASP A 147 -27.89 18.08 -15.84
C ASP A 147 -27.19 18.27 -14.47
N LEU A 148 -26.38 17.28 -14.05
CA LEU A 148 -25.55 17.36 -12.84
C LEU A 148 -24.40 18.38 -12.96
N GLU A 149 -24.13 18.92 -14.15
CA GLU A 149 -23.13 19.97 -14.37
C GLU A 149 -23.40 21.22 -13.52
N SER A 150 -24.67 21.53 -13.24
CA SER A 150 -25.07 22.60 -12.32
C SER A 150 -24.47 22.46 -10.91
N LEU A 151 -24.18 21.23 -10.46
CA LEU A 151 -23.56 20.96 -9.16
C LEU A 151 -22.03 21.17 -9.18
N THR A 152 -21.45 21.44 -10.34
CA THR A 152 -20.01 21.73 -10.50
C THR A 152 -19.68 23.22 -10.45
N GLU A 153 -20.71 24.09 -10.50
CA GLU A 153 -20.55 25.55 -10.60
C GLU A 153 -20.08 26.20 -9.28
N HIS A 154 -20.45 25.61 -8.14
CA HIS A 154 -20.13 26.14 -6.82
C HIS A 154 -19.12 25.26 -6.10
N SER A 155 -18.02 25.86 -5.65
CA SER A 155 -16.97 25.16 -4.88
C SER A 155 -16.87 25.64 -3.45
N PHE A 156 -16.54 24.70 -2.57
CA PHE A 156 -16.27 24.93 -1.15
C PHE A 156 -14.97 24.23 -0.76
N LEU A 157 -14.05 24.97 -0.13
CA LEU A 157 -12.71 24.48 0.28
C LEU A 157 -11.90 23.80 -0.85
N GLY A 158 -12.14 24.19 -2.11
CA GLY A 158 -11.42 23.69 -3.29
C GLY A 158 -12.04 22.47 -3.97
N LEU A 159 -13.26 22.05 -3.58
CA LEU A 159 -14.01 20.98 -4.25
C LEU A 159 -15.43 21.45 -4.56
N ASP A 160 -15.94 21.13 -5.75
CA ASP A 160 -17.30 21.46 -6.16
C ASP A 160 -18.36 20.62 -5.42
N ALA A 161 -19.64 21.01 -5.51
CA ALA A 161 -20.71 20.36 -4.76
C ALA A 161 -20.89 18.89 -5.17
N LEU A 162 -20.78 18.55 -6.46
CA LEU A 162 -20.81 17.18 -6.94
C LEU A 162 -19.64 16.36 -6.38
N GLY A 163 -18.44 16.94 -6.39
CA GLY A 163 -17.24 16.41 -5.75
C GLY A 163 -17.44 16.09 -4.27
N TRP A 164 -18.00 17.03 -3.51
CA TRP A 164 -18.31 16.84 -2.09
C TRP A 164 -19.32 15.71 -1.85
N ILE A 165 -20.41 15.68 -2.63
CA ILE A 165 -21.44 14.64 -2.51
C ILE A 165 -20.83 13.27 -2.76
N SER A 166 -20.11 13.10 -3.87
CA SER A 166 -19.49 11.81 -4.22
C SER A 166 -18.41 11.42 -3.20
N PHE A 167 -17.54 12.35 -2.81
CA PHE A 167 -16.50 12.09 -1.82
C PHE A 167 -17.09 11.67 -0.47
N LEU A 168 -18.03 12.45 0.09
CA LEU A 168 -18.64 12.15 1.39
C LEU A 168 -19.45 10.85 1.37
N THR A 169 -20.10 10.55 0.25
CA THR A 169 -20.81 9.28 0.07
C THR A 169 -19.85 8.09 0.14
N LEU A 170 -18.78 8.11 -0.66
CA LEU A 170 -17.76 7.04 -0.66
C LEU A 170 -17.03 6.96 0.69
N TRP A 171 -16.72 8.10 1.30
CA TRP A 171 -16.10 8.19 2.61
C TRP A 171 -16.97 7.57 3.70
N LEU A 172 -18.27 7.89 3.72
CA LEU A 172 -19.22 7.37 4.70
C LEU A 172 -19.43 5.86 4.54
N VAL A 173 -19.58 5.38 3.30
CA VAL A 173 -19.74 3.95 3.02
C VAL A 173 -18.52 3.16 3.49
N GLN A 174 -17.30 3.65 3.20
CA GLN A 174 -16.08 3.02 3.70
C GLN A 174 -16.06 3.00 5.23
N ALA A 175 -16.34 4.13 5.90
CA ALA A 175 -16.39 4.23 7.35
C ALA A 175 -17.38 3.22 7.99
N LEU A 176 -18.55 3.03 7.36
CA LEU A 176 -19.55 2.05 7.80
C LEU A 176 -19.06 0.60 7.68
N ILE A 177 -18.43 0.24 6.56
CA ILE A 177 -17.85 -1.12 6.36
C ILE A 177 -16.81 -1.40 7.45
N ILE A 178 -15.97 -0.42 7.71
CA ILE A 178 -14.89 -0.48 8.70
C ILE A 178 -15.40 -0.67 10.12
N SER A 179 -16.46 0.05 10.51
CA SER A 179 -17.01 0.00 11.88
C SER A 179 -17.44 -1.42 12.30
N ARG A 180 -17.61 -2.31 11.31
CA ARG A 180 -17.95 -3.73 11.48
C ARG A 180 -16.74 -4.65 11.68
N GLY A 181 -15.51 -4.16 11.52
CA GLY A 181 -14.25 -4.86 11.81
C GLY A 181 -13.61 -5.60 10.62
N MET A 182 -12.44 -6.20 10.87
CA MET A 182 -11.56 -6.79 9.84
C MET A 182 -12.22 -7.87 8.97
N GLU A 183 -13.13 -8.67 9.55
CA GLU A 183 -13.82 -9.74 8.82
C GLU A 183 -14.81 -9.18 7.78
N SER A 184 -15.46 -8.05 8.07
CA SER A 184 -16.31 -7.36 7.08
C SER A 184 -15.47 -6.79 5.93
N VAL A 185 -14.30 -6.23 6.25
CA VAL A 185 -13.33 -5.75 5.26
C VAL A 185 -12.91 -6.89 4.33
N ARG A 186 -12.59 -8.07 4.89
CA ARG A 186 -12.22 -9.26 4.12
C ARG A 186 -13.30 -9.68 3.12
N ARG A 187 -14.55 -9.83 3.58
CA ARG A 187 -15.67 -10.27 2.71
C ARG A 187 -16.00 -9.25 1.64
N PHE A 188 -15.89 -7.96 1.95
CA PHE A 188 -16.08 -6.90 0.96
C PHE A 188 -14.99 -6.96 -0.12
N GLN A 189 -13.73 -7.17 0.29
CA GLN A 189 -12.59 -7.30 -0.63
C GLN A 189 -12.71 -8.52 -1.55
N ASP A 190 -13.15 -9.66 -1.02
CA ASP A 190 -13.34 -10.91 -1.79
C ASP A 190 -14.27 -10.71 -3.01
N PHE A 191 -15.22 -9.77 -2.92
CA PHE A 191 -16.12 -9.37 -4.02
C PHE A 191 -15.52 -8.31 -4.96
N CYS A 192 -14.82 -7.32 -4.41
CA CYS A 192 -14.31 -6.18 -5.18
C CYS A 192 -13.27 -6.59 -6.24
N GLY A 193 -12.40 -7.56 -5.91
CA GLY A 193 -11.32 -8.00 -6.81
C GLY A 193 -11.82 -8.58 -8.14
N PRO A 194 -12.76 -9.54 -8.14
CA PRO A 194 -13.38 -10.03 -9.38
C PRO A 194 -14.17 -8.96 -10.14
N ALA A 195 -14.83 -8.05 -9.43
CA ALA A 195 -15.67 -7.01 -10.05
C ALA A 195 -14.86 -6.04 -10.91
N ILE A 196 -13.68 -5.59 -10.43
CA ILE A 196 -12.82 -4.70 -11.21
C ILE A 196 -12.26 -5.38 -12.46
N TRP A 197 -11.91 -6.66 -12.35
CA TRP A 197 -11.43 -7.46 -13.48
C TRP A 197 -12.46 -7.54 -14.61
N LEU A 198 -13.73 -7.76 -14.27
CA LEU A 198 -14.81 -7.81 -15.25
C LEU A 198 -14.90 -6.50 -16.03
N VAL A 199 -14.84 -5.36 -15.34
CA VAL A 199 -14.94 -4.04 -15.97
C VAL A 199 -13.72 -3.73 -16.81
N MET A 200 -12.51 -4.02 -16.33
CA MET A 200 -11.27 -3.73 -17.05
C MET A 200 -11.10 -4.61 -18.29
N ILE A 201 -11.50 -5.89 -18.25
CA ILE A 201 -11.54 -6.75 -19.44
C ILE A 201 -12.58 -6.22 -20.43
N ALA A 202 -13.79 -5.88 -19.96
CA ALA A 202 -14.83 -5.34 -20.83
C ALA A 202 -14.38 -4.05 -21.53
N LEU A 203 -13.71 -3.16 -20.78
CA LEU A 203 -13.12 -1.93 -21.31
C LEU A 203 -12.04 -2.22 -22.35
N ALA A 204 -11.11 -3.14 -22.06
CA ALA A 204 -10.05 -3.51 -22.99
C ALA A 204 -10.61 -4.12 -24.30
N LEU A 205 -11.62 -4.99 -24.21
CA LEU A 205 -12.30 -5.56 -25.37
C LEU A 205 -13.04 -4.48 -26.18
N TRP A 206 -13.68 -3.53 -25.51
CA TRP A 206 -14.35 -2.41 -26.17
C TRP A 206 -13.34 -1.52 -26.93
N VAL A 207 -12.21 -1.19 -26.31
CA VAL A 207 -11.13 -0.43 -26.96
C VAL A 207 -10.58 -1.20 -28.16
N LEU A 208 -10.29 -2.49 -28.01
CA LEU A 208 -9.80 -3.34 -29.10
C LEU A 208 -10.78 -3.38 -30.27
N ALA A 209 -12.07 -3.52 -29.99
CA ALA A 209 -13.10 -3.50 -31.02
C ALA A 209 -13.15 -2.15 -31.76
N LYS A 210 -13.00 -1.03 -31.03
CA LYS A 210 -12.92 0.32 -31.62
C LYS A 210 -11.64 0.54 -32.42
N ALA A 211 -10.53 -0.08 -32.01
CA ALA A 211 -9.24 -0.05 -32.69
C ALA A 211 -9.14 -1.08 -33.83
N HIS A 212 -10.25 -1.71 -34.25
CA HIS A 212 -10.26 -2.76 -35.29
C HIS A 212 -9.28 -3.92 -35.00
N TRP A 213 -9.02 -4.22 -33.73
CA TRP A 213 -8.06 -5.22 -33.26
C TRP A 213 -6.60 -4.96 -33.67
N THR A 214 -6.29 -3.74 -34.11
CA THR A 214 -4.94 -3.30 -34.46
C THR A 214 -4.45 -2.33 -33.40
N ILE A 215 -3.53 -2.77 -32.53
CA ILE A 215 -2.84 -1.90 -31.57
C ILE A 215 -1.36 -2.01 -31.85
N SER A 216 -0.71 -0.86 -32.08
CA SER A 216 0.74 -0.81 -32.19
C SER A 216 1.37 -0.97 -30.81
N LEU A 217 2.09 -2.08 -30.61
CA LEU A 217 2.86 -2.34 -29.39
C LEU A 217 4.27 -1.73 -29.45
N THR A 218 4.63 -1.04 -30.53
CA THR A 218 5.94 -0.41 -30.71
C THR A 218 5.86 1.10 -30.87
N ALA A 219 4.66 1.65 -31.11
CA ALA A 219 4.44 3.08 -31.14
C ALA A 219 4.70 3.69 -29.76
N THR A 220 5.64 4.63 -29.71
CA THR A 220 5.92 5.43 -28.52
C THR A 220 5.67 6.89 -28.87
N PRO A 221 4.77 7.58 -28.16
CA PRO A 221 4.64 9.02 -28.28
C PRO A 221 5.98 9.65 -27.86
N HIS A 222 6.60 10.45 -28.74
CA HIS A 222 7.83 11.20 -28.43
C HIS A 222 8.97 10.34 -27.83
N PRO A 223 9.60 9.44 -28.62
CA PRO A 223 10.67 8.59 -28.11
C PRO A 223 11.88 9.41 -27.62
N VAL A 224 12.35 9.09 -26.42
CA VAL A 224 13.57 9.68 -25.83
C VAL A 224 14.81 8.85 -26.18
N SER A 225 16.00 9.36 -25.87
CA SER A 225 17.26 8.65 -26.14
C SER A 225 17.31 7.30 -25.41
N THR A 226 18.05 6.33 -25.96
CA THR A 226 18.15 4.99 -25.35
C THR A 226 18.68 5.05 -23.91
N GLY A 227 19.62 5.95 -23.61
CA GLY A 227 20.14 6.14 -22.25
C GLY A 227 19.06 6.66 -21.28
N GLU A 228 18.24 7.60 -21.74
CA GLU A 228 17.13 8.14 -20.96
C GLU A 228 16.05 7.09 -20.73
N GLN A 229 15.74 6.26 -21.73
CA GLN A 229 14.78 5.17 -21.57
C GLN A 229 15.23 4.16 -20.50
N TRP A 230 16.52 3.81 -20.44
CA TRP A 230 17.05 2.93 -19.38
C TRP A 230 16.99 3.59 -18.00
N ARG A 231 17.28 4.89 -17.92
CA ARG A 231 17.15 5.65 -16.68
C ARG A 231 15.71 5.61 -16.16
N GLN A 232 14.75 5.91 -17.04
CA GLN A 232 13.32 5.84 -16.74
C GLN A 232 12.88 4.42 -16.38
N TRP A 233 13.43 3.38 -17.01
CA TRP A 233 13.14 1.98 -16.69
C TRP A 233 13.54 1.62 -15.25
N PHE A 234 14.75 1.97 -14.82
CA PHE A 234 15.16 1.77 -13.43
C PHE A 234 14.36 2.67 -12.48
N GLY A 235 14.04 3.90 -12.89
CA GLY A 235 13.23 4.83 -12.11
C GLY A 235 11.82 4.31 -11.85
N ALA A 236 11.17 3.74 -12.87
CA ALA A 236 9.85 3.14 -12.77
C ALA A 236 9.82 1.97 -11.77
N ILE A 237 10.87 1.15 -11.74
CA ILE A 237 11.03 0.10 -10.72
C ILE A 237 11.09 0.72 -9.31
N GLY A 238 11.91 1.74 -9.12
CA GLY A 238 12.03 2.46 -7.85
C GLY A 238 10.71 3.08 -7.38
N LEU A 239 9.96 3.68 -8.30
CA LEU A 239 8.65 4.27 -8.01
C LEU A 239 7.62 3.21 -7.64
N ILE A 240 7.58 2.05 -8.32
CA ILE A 240 6.72 0.94 -7.90
C ILE A 240 7.05 0.50 -6.48
N LEU A 241 8.34 0.36 -6.15
CA LEU A 241 8.74 -0.01 -4.79
C LEU A 241 8.39 1.05 -3.75
N ALA A 242 8.50 2.34 -4.09
CA ALA A 242 8.12 3.43 -3.21
C ALA A 242 6.60 3.43 -2.95
N THR A 243 5.79 3.27 -4.00
CA THR A 243 4.32 3.22 -3.91
C THR A 243 3.85 2.03 -3.08
N TYR A 244 4.41 0.84 -3.33
CA TYR A 244 4.02 -0.38 -2.62
C TYR A 244 4.77 -0.60 -1.31
N GLY A 245 5.80 0.20 -1.01
CA GLY A 245 6.64 0.04 0.18
C GLY A 245 5.85 0.16 1.49
N THR A 246 4.82 1.02 1.47
CA THR A 246 3.82 1.18 2.52
C THR A 246 3.16 -0.17 2.81
N LEU A 247 2.48 -0.75 1.82
CA LEU A 247 1.80 -2.05 1.96
C LEU A 247 2.78 -3.20 2.26
N MET A 248 4.01 -3.08 1.75
CA MET A 248 5.07 -4.07 1.97
C MET A 248 5.44 -4.21 3.43
N LEU A 249 5.67 -3.09 4.11
CA LEU A 249 6.01 -3.06 5.52
C LEU A 249 4.91 -3.67 6.39
N ASN A 250 3.65 -3.37 6.11
CA ASN A 250 2.57 -3.80 6.99
C ASN A 250 1.86 -5.09 6.53
N PHE A 251 2.38 -5.79 5.52
CA PHE A 251 1.72 -6.99 5.01
C PHE A 251 1.48 -8.07 6.08
N CYS A 252 2.23 -8.01 7.20
CA CYS A 252 2.00 -8.80 8.40
C CYS A 252 0.61 -8.61 9.05
N ASP A 253 -0.03 -7.46 8.88
CA ASP A 253 -1.41 -7.19 9.34
C ASP A 253 -2.41 -8.17 8.73
N PHE A 254 -2.15 -8.61 7.49
CA PHE A 254 -2.96 -9.57 6.75
C PHE A 254 -2.42 -11.00 6.91
N SER A 255 -1.11 -11.16 6.74
CA SER A 255 -0.49 -12.50 6.71
C SER A 255 -0.60 -13.25 8.04
N ARG A 256 -0.75 -12.53 9.17
CA ARG A 256 -1.00 -13.12 10.49
C ARG A 256 -2.26 -13.97 10.56
N PHE A 257 -3.25 -13.69 9.71
CA PHE A 257 -4.50 -14.45 9.64
C PHE A 257 -4.43 -15.68 8.72
N ALA A 258 -3.31 -15.90 8.03
CA ALA A 258 -3.12 -17.09 7.21
C ALA A 258 -2.75 -18.31 8.09
N PRO A 259 -3.30 -19.51 7.80
CA PRO A 259 -3.02 -20.72 8.57
C PRO A 259 -1.53 -21.11 8.52
N ASP A 260 -0.89 -20.91 7.38
CA ASP A 260 0.48 -21.33 7.12
C ASP A 260 1.18 -20.43 6.10
N TYR A 261 2.51 -20.46 6.06
CA TYR A 261 3.31 -19.65 5.14
C TYR A 261 3.17 -20.05 3.65
N ARG A 262 2.83 -21.31 3.35
CA ARG A 262 2.58 -21.74 1.96
C ARG A 262 1.32 -21.06 1.42
N THR A 263 0.30 -20.87 2.26
CA THR A 263 -0.89 -20.08 1.93
C THR A 263 -0.53 -18.63 1.58
N VAL A 264 0.30 -17.98 2.40
CA VAL A 264 0.82 -16.62 2.13
C VAL A 264 1.56 -16.55 0.80
N ARG A 265 2.52 -17.45 0.59
CA ARG A 265 3.35 -17.46 -0.62
C ARG A 265 2.54 -17.70 -1.88
N ARG A 266 1.54 -18.60 -1.83
CA ARG A 266 0.65 -18.87 -2.97
C ARG A 266 -0.24 -17.67 -3.26
N GLY A 267 -0.86 -17.07 -2.24
CA GLY A 267 -1.68 -15.87 -2.40
C GLY A 267 -0.89 -14.74 -3.07
N ASN A 268 0.32 -14.47 -2.56
CA ASN A 268 1.21 -13.46 -3.14
C ASN A 268 1.68 -13.82 -4.55
N PHE A 269 1.92 -15.09 -4.87
CA PHE A 269 2.40 -15.49 -6.20
C PHE A 269 1.34 -15.23 -7.28
N TRP A 270 0.09 -15.61 -6.99
CA TRP A 270 -1.02 -15.36 -7.90
C TRP A 270 -1.40 -13.88 -7.94
N GLY A 271 -1.32 -13.19 -6.80
CA GLY A 271 -1.76 -11.80 -6.67
C GLY A 271 -0.76 -10.76 -7.18
N LEU A 272 0.54 -11.00 -7.00
CA LEU A 272 1.58 -10.05 -7.39
C LEU A 272 2.14 -10.40 -8.77
N PRO A 273 3.05 -11.38 -8.99
CA PRO A 273 3.58 -11.63 -10.34
C PRO A 273 2.52 -11.91 -11.41
N VAL A 274 1.58 -12.83 -11.17
CA VAL A 274 0.63 -13.26 -12.20
C VAL A 274 -0.41 -12.17 -12.48
N ASN A 275 -1.13 -11.74 -11.45
CA ASN A 275 -2.16 -10.71 -11.59
C ASN A 275 -1.59 -9.35 -12.00
N SER A 276 -0.38 -8.98 -11.59
CA SER A 276 0.25 -7.75 -12.09
C SER A 276 0.70 -7.85 -13.53
N THR A 277 1.15 -9.02 -14.00
CA THR A 277 1.40 -9.22 -15.44
C THR A 277 0.12 -8.96 -16.24
N ALA A 278 -0.99 -9.52 -15.78
CA ALA A 278 -2.28 -9.38 -16.44
C ALA A 278 -2.80 -7.92 -16.38
N PHE A 279 -2.61 -7.22 -15.25
CA PHE A 279 -2.85 -5.78 -15.13
C PHE A 279 -2.04 -4.97 -16.15
N VAL A 280 -0.73 -5.21 -16.25
CA VAL A 280 0.15 -4.46 -17.16
C VAL A 280 -0.30 -4.65 -18.62
N VAL A 281 -0.66 -5.88 -19.01
CA VAL A 281 -1.21 -6.17 -20.34
C VAL A 281 -2.48 -5.37 -20.60
N LEU A 282 -3.44 -5.41 -19.67
CA LEU A 282 -4.68 -4.64 -19.80
C LEU A 282 -4.40 -3.13 -19.89
N SER A 283 -3.51 -2.61 -19.04
CA SER A 283 -3.16 -1.19 -19.03
C SER A 283 -2.56 -0.75 -20.36
N VAL A 284 -1.67 -1.56 -20.94
CA VAL A 284 -1.08 -1.30 -22.25
C VAL A 284 -2.15 -1.33 -23.34
N ILE A 285 -3.02 -2.34 -23.37
CA ILE A 285 -4.10 -2.45 -24.37
C ILE A 285 -5.01 -1.23 -24.31
N VAL A 286 -5.42 -0.84 -23.10
CA VAL A 286 -6.31 0.30 -22.87
C VAL A 286 -5.64 1.60 -23.30
N THR A 287 -4.38 1.82 -22.90
CA THR A 287 -3.66 3.06 -23.20
C THR A 287 -3.28 3.16 -24.67
N ALA A 288 -2.62 2.15 -25.23
CA ALA A 288 -2.19 2.15 -26.63
C ALA A 288 -3.39 2.11 -27.58
N GLY A 289 -4.45 1.36 -27.23
CA GLY A 289 -5.68 1.36 -28.00
C GLY A 289 -6.41 2.70 -27.95
N SER A 290 -6.36 3.43 -26.83
CA SER A 290 -6.91 4.80 -26.80
C SER A 290 -6.16 5.76 -27.72
N LEU A 291 -4.84 5.61 -27.85
CA LEU A 291 -4.03 6.38 -28.79
C LEU A 291 -4.46 6.12 -30.24
N GLU A 292 -4.69 4.86 -30.61
CA GLU A 292 -5.16 4.47 -31.94
C GLU A 292 -6.57 5.01 -32.23
N VAL A 293 -7.49 4.87 -31.27
CA VAL A 293 -8.91 5.20 -31.47
C VAL A 293 -9.16 6.71 -31.41
N PHE A 294 -8.49 7.42 -30.51
CA PHE A 294 -8.77 8.84 -30.22
C PHE A 294 -7.63 9.79 -30.61
N GLY A 295 -6.52 9.28 -31.14
CA GLY A 295 -5.33 10.07 -31.48
C GLY A 295 -4.56 10.60 -30.25
N LYS A 296 -5.00 10.26 -29.02
CA LYS A 296 -4.37 10.67 -27.77
C LYS A 296 -4.43 9.53 -26.75
N ALA A 297 -3.35 9.33 -26.00
CA ALA A 297 -3.32 8.37 -24.91
C ALA A 297 -4.19 8.87 -23.75
N VAL A 298 -5.31 8.21 -23.51
CA VAL A 298 -6.17 8.45 -22.33
C VAL A 298 -5.54 7.73 -21.15
N THR A 299 -5.07 8.50 -20.17
CA THR A 299 -4.36 7.99 -18.98
C THR A 299 -5.29 7.53 -17.86
N ASP A 300 -6.58 7.89 -17.95
CA ASP A 300 -7.60 7.57 -16.96
C ASP A 300 -8.66 6.59 -17.55
N PRO A 301 -8.71 5.33 -17.07
CA PRO A 301 -9.74 4.37 -17.44
C PRO A 301 -11.18 4.88 -17.25
N ALA A 302 -11.45 5.73 -16.26
CA ALA A 302 -12.77 6.29 -16.02
C ALA A 302 -13.20 7.26 -17.13
N GLU A 303 -12.27 8.08 -17.64
CA GLU A 303 -12.52 8.93 -18.81
C GLU A 303 -12.82 8.08 -20.05
N LEU A 304 -12.15 6.94 -20.19
CA LEU A 304 -12.38 6.04 -21.31
C LEU A 304 -13.76 5.37 -21.25
N VAL A 305 -14.19 4.96 -20.06
CA VAL A 305 -15.55 4.44 -19.83
C VAL A 305 -16.60 5.49 -20.15
N ALA A 306 -16.39 6.75 -19.76
CA ALA A 306 -17.30 7.85 -20.09
C ALA A 306 -17.56 8.02 -21.60
N ARG A 307 -16.62 7.59 -22.45
CA ARG A 307 -16.74 7.64 -23.92
C ARG A 307 -17.59 6.51 -24.52
N VAL A 308 -18.09 5.56 -23.72
CA VAL A 308 -18.96 4.46 -24.21
C VAL A 308 -20.33 4.98 -24.68
N GLY A 309 -20.83 6.07 -24.08
CA GLY A 309 -22.04 6.78 -24.54
C GLY A 309 -23.38 6.11 -24.22
N ASN A 310 -23.41 5.06 -23.37
CA ASN A 310 -24.65 4.42 -22.94
C ASN A 310 -24.90 4.66 -21.44
N THR A 311 -25.96 5.40 -21.12
CA THR A 311 -26.31 5.82 -19.74
C THR A 311 -26.37 4.65 -18.75
N TRP A 312 -26.95 3.50 -19.15
CA TRP A 312 -27.02 2.33 -18.27
C TRP A 312 -25.65 1.72 -18.01
N VAL A 313 -24.82 1.60 -19.05
CA VAL A 313 -23.45 1.11 -18.90
C VAL A 313 -22.64 2.05 -18.02
N LEU A 314 -22.78 3.36 -18.19
CA LEU A 314 -22.10 4.38 -17.40
C LEU A 314 -22.51 4.31 -15.91
N ALA A 315 -23.80 4.17 -15.62
CA ALA A 315 -24.29 4.05 -14.24
C ALA A 315 -23.78 2.78 -13.55
N VAL A 316 -23.81 1.63 -14.25
CA VAL A 316 -23.31 0.36 -13.72
C VAL A 316 -21.79 0.40 -13.55
N ALA A 317 -21.07 1.00 -14.51
CA ALA A 317 -19.63 1.16 -14.41
C ALA A 317 -19.25 2.09 -13.26
N ALA A 318 -19.94 3.21 -13.06
CA ALA A 318 -19.71 4.14 -11.95
C ALA A 318 -19.86 3.43 -10.61
N LEU A 319 -20.94 2.66 -10.43
CA LEU A 319 -21.16 1.87 -9.22
C LEU A 319 -20.07 0.81 -9.02
N THR A 320 -19.66 0.12 -10.09
CA THR A 320 -18.66 -0.95 -9.99
C THR A 320 -17.27 -0.39 -9.68
N PHE A 321 -16.89 0.72 -10.32
CA PHE A 321 -15.65 1.45 -10.02
C PHE A 321 -15.66 1.97 -8.58
N ALA A 322 -16.76 2.60 -8.14
CA ALA A 322 -16.91 3.06 -6.76
C ALA A 322 -16.66 1.91 -5.77
N VAL A 323 -17.35 0.78 -5.95
CA VAL A 323 -17.22 -0.38 -5.07
C VAL A 323 -15.81 -0.95 -5.10
N ALA A 324 -15.24 -1.15 -6.30
CA ALA A 324 -13.90 -1.67 -6.47
C ALA A 324 -12.84 -0.78 -5.81
N THR A 325 -12.85 0.53 -6.09
CA THR A 325 -11.86 1.47 -5.55
C THR A 325 -12.00 1.64 -4.04
N MET A 326 -13.22 1.60 -3.49
CA MET A 326 -13.42 1.52 -2.04
C MET A 326 -12.80 0.25 -1.45
N GLY A 327 -12.95 -0.91 -2.10
CA GLY A 327 -12.36 -2.17 -1.66
C GLY A 327 -10.84 -2.10 -1.55
N VAL A 328 -10.19 -1.57 -2.60
CA VAL A 328 -8.75 -1.28 -2.61
C VAL A 328 -8.36 -0.41 -1.43
N ASN A 329 -9.05 0.72 -1.29
CA ASN A 329 -8.62 1.76 -0.38
C ASN A 329 -8.74 1.35 1.09
N ILE A 330 -9.81 0.63 1.44
CA ILE A 330 -9.97 0.07 2.78
C ILE A 330 -8.80 -0.88 3.09
N VAL A 331 -8.43 -1.77 2.19
CA VAL A 331 -7.37 -2.73 2.49
C VAL A 331 -6.00 -2.06 2.51
N ALA A 332 -5.63 -1.30 1.49
CA ALA A 332 -4.28 -0.76 1.34
C ALA A 332 -3.96 0.34 2.37
N ASN A 333 -4.92 1.23 2.62
CA ASN A 333 -4.65 2.51 3.27
C ASN A 333 -5.37 2.69 4.60
N PHE A 334 -6.34 1.83 4.92
CA PHE A 334 -7.13 1.98 6.12
C PHE A 334 -6.78 0.99 7.23
N VAL A 335 -6.53 -0.27 6.87
CA VAL A 335 -6.26 -1.33 7.86
C VAL A 335 -4.99 -1.03 8.67
N SER A 336 -3.93 -0.56 8.03
CA SER A 336 -2.66 -0.26 8.70
C SER A 336 -2.77 0.83 9.77
N PRO A 337 -3.26 2.05 9.46
CA PRO A 337 -3.31 3.13 10.45
C PRO A 337 -4.24 2.79 11.61
N ALA A 338 -5.27 1.94 11.40
CA ALA A 338 -6.10 1.45 12.49
C ALA A 338 -5.30 0.63 13.52
N TYR A 339 -4.41 -0.27 13.09
CA TYR A 339 -3.52 -1.00 13.99
C TYR A 339 -2.38 -0.13 14.54
N ASP A 340 -1.81 0.73 13.71
CA ASP A 340 -0.70 1.60 14.11
C ASP A 340 -1.13 2.59 15.20
N LEU A 341 -2.31 3.20 15.07
CA LEU A 341 -2.88 4.07 16.10
C LEU A 341 -3.30 3.29 17.34
N ALA A 342 -3.82 2.06 17.18
CA ALA A 342 -4.11 1.19 18.31
C ALA A 342 -2.85 0.89 19.14
N ASN A 343 -1.68 0.78 18.52
CA ASN A 343 -0.41 0.57 19.23
C ASN A 343 0.02 1.77 20.09
N VAL A 344 -0.37 3.00 19.75
CA VAL A 344 -0.02 4.20 20.51
C VAL A 344 -0.65 4.15 21.90
N TRP A 345 -1.91 3.74 21.97
CA TRP A 345 -2.64 3.62 23.24
C TRP A 345 -3.62 2.43 23.22
N PRO A 346 -3.14 1.19 23.42
CA PRO A 346 -3.94 -0.03 23.25
C PRO A 346 -5.20 -0.09 24.10
N GLN A 347 -5.17 0.54 25.28
CA GLN A 347 -6.28 0.58 26.23
C GLN A 347 -7.42 1.55 25.85
N LYS A 348 -7.19 2.45 24.87
CA LYS A 348 -8.17 3.49 24.47
C LYS A 348 -8.48 3.44 22.99
N ILE A 349 -7.52 3.02 22.16
CA ILE A 349 -7.65 3.00 20.71
C ILE A 349 -7.73 1.53 20.29
N THR A 350 -8.95 1.08 19.99
CA THR A 350 -9.19 -0.20 19.31
C THR A 350 -9.07 -0.02 17.79
N PHE A 351 -9.06 -1.10 17.02
CA PHE A 351 -9.07 -1.06 15.56
C PHE A 351 -10.20 -0.18 15.01
N LYS A 352 -11.39 -0.24 15.62
CA LYS A 352 -12.54 0.58 15.22
C LYS A 352 -12.29 2.06 15.50
N VAL A 353 -11.76 2.39 16.69
CA VAL A 353 -11.49 3.78 17.09
C VAL A 353 -10.36 4.37 16.25
N GLY A 354 -9.23 3.66 16.13
CA GLY A 354 -8.09 4.08 15.30
C GLY A 354 -8.50 4.22 13.84
N GLY A 355 -9.36 3.33 13.37
CA GLY A 355 -10.00 3.46 12.08
C GLY A 355 -10.78 4.77 11.92
N MET A 356 -11.73 5.07 12.82
CA MET A 356 -12.52 6.31 12.73
C MET A 356 -11.65 7.58 12.82
N ILE A 357 -10.59 7.56 13.65
CA ILE A 357 -9.60 8.65 13.70
C ILE A 357 -8.97 8.83 12.31
N SER A 358 -8.57 7.74 11.67
CA SER A 358 -7.95 7.75 10.33
C SER A 358 -8.93 8.30 9.28
N THR A 359 -10.19 7.87 9.32
CA THR A 359 -11.26 8.34 8.44
C THR A 359 -11.47 9.85 8.55
N VAL A 360 -11.57 10.38 9.78
CA VAL A 360 -11.78 11.82 10.01
C VAL A 360 -10.53 12.62 9.63
N ALA A 361 -9.34 12.15 10.00
CA ALA A 361 -8.08 12.80 9.65
C ALA A 361 -7.90 12.92 8.13
N ALA A 362 -8.25 11.89 7.38
CA ALA A 362 -8.16 11.91 5.91
C ALA A 362 -9.11 12.93 5.26
N LEU A 363 -10.27 13.19 5.85
CA LEU A 363 -11.17 14.27 5.42
C LEU A 363 -10.56 15.65 5.71
N VAL A 364 -10.00 15.84 6.91
CA VAL A 364 -9.39 17.11 7.35
C VAL A 364 -8.16 17.50 6.52
N VAL A 365 -7.40 16.52 6.00
CA VAL A 365 -6.26 16.77 5.11
C VAL A 365 -6.68 17.43 3.79
N THR A 366 -7.97 17.40 3.41
CA THR A 366 -8.47 17.92 2.13
C THR A 366 -7.69 17.35 0.94
N PRO A 367 -7.82 16.04 0.67
CA PRO A 367 -6.93 15.32 -0.25
C PRO A 367 -6.91 15.86 -1.68
N TRP A 368 -7.97 16.52 -2.12
CA TRP A 368 -8.01 17.24 -3.41
C TRP A 368 -7.00 18.39 -3.48
N ASN A 369 -6.76 19.10 -2.38
CA ASN A 369 -5.74 20.17 -2.32
C ASN A 369 -4.31 19.60 -2.32
N LEU A 370 -4.14 18.39 -1.78
CA LEU A 370 -2.86 17.67 -1.80
C LEU A 370 -2.55 17.14 -3.20
N PHE A 371 -3.53 16.56 -3.88
CA PHE A 371 -3.34 15.86 -5.16
C PHE A 371 -3.42 16.78 -6.39
N SER A 372 -4.07 17.95 -6.29
CA SER A 372 -4.16 18.93 -7.39
C SER A 372 -2.86 19.68 -7.65
N ASN A 373 -1.86 19.57 -6.78
CA ASN A 373 -0.57 20.25 -6.93
C ASN A 373 0.55 19.22 -7.22
N PRO A 374 1.10 19.19 -8.45
CA PRO A 374 2.16 18.25 -8.82
C PRO A 374 3.41 18.34 -7.94
N THR A 375 3.76 19.54 -7.48
CA THR A 375 4.89 19.74 -6.57
C THR A 375 4.63 19.06 -5.23
N VAL A 376 3.43 19.22 -4.67
CA VAL A 376 3.04 18.59 -3.40
C VAL A 376 2.99 17.07 -3.53
N VAL A 377 2.46 16.55 -4.64
CA VAL A 377 2.48 15.11 -4.95
C VAL A 377 3.90 14.57 -4.99
N ASN A 378 4.83 15.27 -5.66
CA ASN A 378 6.23 14.86 -5.73
C ASN A 378 6.91 14.84 -4.35
N TYR A 379 6.69 15.88 -3.53
CA TYR A 379 7.21 15.90 -2.16
C TYR A 379 6.62 14.76 -1.31
N PHE A 380 5.33 14.48 -1.46
CA PHE A 380 4.66 13.39 -0.76
C PHE A 380 5.25 12.03 -1.16
N LEU A 381 5.29 11.71 -2.46
CA LEU A 381 5.85 10.46 -2.98
C LEU A 381 7.34 10.29 -2.65
N GLY A 382 8.12 11.36 -2.76
CA GLY A 382 9.53 11.38 -2.35
C GLY A 382 9.69 11.08 -0.85
N GLY A 383 8.79 11.62 -0.02
CA GLY A 383 8.75 11.34 1.41
C GLY A 383 8.51 9.86 1.71
N LEU A 384 7.63 9.18 0.96
CA LEU A 384 7.39 7.74 1.10
C LEU A 384 8.70 6.94 0.96
N GLY A 385 9.41 7.19 -0.14
CA GLY A 385 10.70 6.56 -0.42
C GLY A 385 11.73 6.80 0.69
N ALA A 386 11.81 8.05 1.14
CA ALA A 386 12.78 8.51 2.12
C ALA A 386 12.64 7.84 3.49
N PHE A 387 11.43 7.60 3.98
CA PHE A 387 11.22 7.04 5.32
C PHE A 387 10.98 5.54 5.31
N LEU A 388 10.24 5.01 4.34
CA LEU A 388 9.84 3.60 4.34
C LEU A 388 10.99 2.66 3.97
N GLY A 389 11.86 3.08 3.05
CA GLY A 389 13.03 2.28 2.66
C GLY A 389 13.94 1.98 3.86
N PRO A 390 14.45 2.99 4.57
CA PRO A 390 15.26 2.79 5.78
C PRO A 390 14.58 1.94 6.85
N LEU A 391 13.29 2.14 7.11
CA LEU A 391 12.53 1.30 8.06
C LEU A 391 12.55 -0.17 7.64
N PHE A 392 12.28 -0.44 6.36
CA PHE A 392 12.31 -1.79 5.81
C PHE A 392 13.69 -2.42 5.96
N GLY A 393 14.75 -1.70 5.60
CA GLY A 393 16.13 -2.17 5.75
C GLY A 393 16.49 -2.56 7.19
N VAL A 394 16.15 -1.70 8.16
CA VAL A 394 16.40 -1.96 9.59
C VAL A 394 15.64 -3.20 10.06
N ILE A 395 14.33 -3.28 9.80
CA ILE A 395 13.48 -4.39 10.26
C ILE A 395 13.92 -5.71 9.63
N MET A 396 14.24 -5.73 8.33
CA MET A 396 14.68 -6.93 7.62
C MET A 396 16.00 -7.47 8.16
N VAL A 397 17.01 -6.61 8.33
CA VAL A 397 18.31 -7.03 8.85
C VAL A 397 18.20 -7.49 10.30
N ASP A 398 17.44 -6.77 11.12
CA ASP A 398 17.23 -7.15 12.51
C ASP A 398 16.63 -8.55 12.63
N TYR A 399 15.55 -8.81 11.90
CA TYR A 399 14.86 -10.08 11.97
C TYR A 399 15.66 -11.23 11.36
N TYR A 400 16.14 -11.09 10.12
CA TYR A 400 16.74 -12.20 9.37
C TYR A 400 18.22 -12.42 9.65
N ALA A 401 18.99 -11.35 9.85
CA ALA A 401 20.45 -11.45 10.00
C ALA A 401 20.88 -11.44 11.46
N VAL A 402 20.38 -10.49 12.26
CA VAL A 402 20.79 -10.33 13.67
C VAL A 402 20.11 -11.39 14.55
N LYS A 403 18.78 -11.45 14.54
CA LYS A 403 18.00 -12.36 15.38
C LYS A 403 17.72 -13.72 14.72
N ARG A 404 18.06 -13.88 13.45
CA ARG A 404 17.94 -15.15 12.67
C ARG A 404 16.53 -15.77 12.75
N GLY A 405 15.51 -14.92 12.80
CA GLY A 405 14.11 -15.30 12.92
C GLY A 405 13.69 -15.88 14.27
N ARG A 406 14.53 -15.78 15.31
CA ARG A 406 14.20 -16.16 16.69
C ARG A 406 13.57 -14.97 17.39
N VAL A 407 12.28 -15.09 17.73
CA VAL A 407 11.51 -14.04 18.41
C VAL A 407 10.73 -14.70 19.54
N ASN A 408 10.76 -14.06 20.71
CA ASN A 408 9.88 -14.44 21.83
C ASN A 408 8.64 -13.53 21.77
N VAL A 409 7.48 -14.11 21.44
CA VAL A 409 6.26 -13.32 21.23
C VAL A 409 5.78 -12.68 22.54
N ASP A 410 5.85 -13.40 23.66
CA ASP A 410 5.43 -12.91 24.97
C ASP A 410 6.22 -11.66 25.37
N ALA A 411 7.54 -11.69 25.19
CA ALA A 411 8.40 -10.55 25.50
C ALA A 411 8.09 -9.29 24.68
N LEU A 412 7.39 -9.39 23.53
CA LEU A 412 6.94 -8.21 22.77
C LEU A 412 5.84 -7.43 23.50
N PHE A 413 5.25 -8.01 24.54
CA PHE A 413 4.23 -7.41 25.39
C PHE A 413 4.73 -7.21 26.83
N ASP A 414 6.05 -7.27 27.07
CA ASP A 414 6.66 -7.04 28.38
C ASP A 414 7.41 -5.70 28.41
N ALA A 415 6.88 -4.73 29.15
CA ALA A 415 7.50 -3.42 29.34
C ALA A 415 8.41 -3.32 30.58
N THR A 416 8.70 -4.45 31.25
CA THR A 416 9.55 -4.47 32.44
C THR A 416 10.98 -4.02 32.10
N PRO A 417 11.60 -3.12 32.89
CA PRO A 417 12.99 -2.75 32.68
C PRO A 417 13.92 -3.96 32.66
N GLY A 418 14.66 -4.12 31.57
CA GLY A 418 15.56 -5.26 31.36
C GLY A 418 14.95 -6.43 30.55
N SER A 419 13.67 -6.36 30.18
CA SER A 419 13.06 -7.33 29.27
C SER A 419 13.72 -7.31 27.88
N ARG A 420 13.58 -8.39 27.12
CA ARG A 420 14.29 -8.63 25.84
C ARG A 420 14.14 -7.49 24.83
N TYR A 421 12.95 -6.90 24.74
CA TYR A 421 12.63 -5.82 23.80
C TYR A 421 12.41 -4.46 24.48
N HIS A 422 12.73 -4.35 25.78
CA HIS A 422 12.72 -3.06 26.47
C HIS A 422 13.93 -2.20 26.08
N TYR A 423 15.08 -2.80 25.71
CA TYR A 423 16.29 -2.03 25.35
C TYR A 423 16.59 -0.92 26.40
N ARG A 424 16.90 0.31 25.95
CA ARG A 424 17.13 1.46 26.82
C ARG A 424 15.85 2.28 26.94
N HIS A 425 15.16 2.18 28.08
CA HIS A 425 13.89 2.87 28.36
C HIS A 425 12.79 2.62 27.31
N GLY A 426 12.70 1.39 26.79
CA GLY A 426 11.74 0.96 25.76
C GLY A 426 12.12 1.28 24.32
N VAL A 427 13.31 1.84 24.07
CA VAL A 427 13.77 2.24 22.74
C VAL A 427 15.11 1.60 22.42
N ASN A 428 15.25 1.07 21.21
CA ASN A 428 16.53 0.57 20.70
C ASN A 428 17.35 1.71 20.07
N PRO A 429 18.42 2.21 20.75
CA PRO A 429 19.22 3.30 20.21
C PRO A 429 19.96 2.92 18.92
N ARG A 430 20.23 1.63 18.67
CA ARG A 430 20.87 1.18 17.43
C ARG A 430 19.91 1.26 16.24
N ALA A 431 18.64 0.93 16.46
CA ALA A 431 17.63 1.04 15.42
C ALA A 431 17.46 2.51 15.01
N LEU A 432 17.41 3.42 15.99
CA LEU A 432 17.39 4.86 15.71
C LEU A 432 18.67 5.37 15.06
N GLY A 433 19.83 4.92 15.54
CA GLY A 433 21.14 5.28 14.99
C GLY A 433 21.36 4.78 13.55
N ALA A 434 20.65 3.74 13.11
CA ALA A 434 20.63 3.32 11.71
C ALA A 434 19.54 4.04 10.90
N PHE A 435 18.34 4.17 11.46
CA PHE A 435 17.17 4.72 10.79
C PHE A 435 17.32 6.22 10.49
N LEU A 436 17.62 7.04 11.50
CA LEU A 436 17.60 8.50 11.35
C LEU A 436 18.62 9.02 10.31
N PRO A 437 19.89 8.58 10.32
CA PRO A 437 20.84 9.01 9.29
C PRO A 437 20.46 8.52 7.90
N SER A 438 19.98 7.28 7.78
CA SER A 438 19.56 6.70 6.49
C SER A 438 18.35 7.43 5.91
N ALA A 439 17.36 7.75 6.75
CA ALA A 439 16.18 8.52 6.37
C ALA A 439 16.54 9.96 6.01
N ALA A 440 17.47 10.60 6.72
CA ALA A 440 17.96 11.94 6.38
C ALA A 440 18.61 11.96 5.00
N VAL A 441 19.52 11.01 4.72
CA VAL A 441 20.15 10.90 3.40
C VAL A 441 19.12 10.63 2.31
N ALA A 442 18.21 9.68 2.53
CA ALA A 442 17.17 9.34 1.56
C ALA A 442 16.20 10.51 1.32
N ALA A 443 15.87 11.30 2.36
CA ALA A 443 15.05 12.49 2.24
C ALA A 443 15.73 13.60 1.44
N VAL A 444 17.03 13.84 1.65
CA VAL A 444 17.80 14.79 0.84
C VAL A 444 17.76 14.37 -0.63
N LEU A 445 18.04 13.10 -0.92
CA LEU A 445 18.02 12.60 -2.30
C LEU A 445 16.64 12.64 -2.95
N ALA A 446 15.57 12.45 -2.17
CA ALA A 446 14.20 12.43 -2.68
C ALA A 446 13.58 13.82 -2.86
N LEU A 447 13.92 14.79 -1.99
CA LEU A 447 13.17 16.03 -1.85
C LEU A 447 13.95 17.28 -2.31
N VAL A 448 15.28 17.24 -2.34
CA VAL A 448 16.09 18.36 -2.81
C VAL A 448 16.17 18.32 -4.33
N LYS A 449 15.75 19.43 -4.97
CA LYS A 449 15.59 19.55 -6.42
C LYS A 449 16.86 19.18 -7.21
N ASP A 450 18.04 19.49 -6.67
CA ASP A 450 19.33 19.20 -7.29
C ASP A 450 19.62 17.70 -7.44
N PHE A 451 18.91 16.85 -6.68
CA PHE A 451 18.99 15.40 -6.77
C PHE A 451 17.83 14.77 -7.54
N GLY A 452 17.10 15.55 -8.35
CA GLY A 452 15.92 15.08 -9.10
C GLY A 452 16.17 13.82 -9.95
N ASP A 453 17.38 13.65 -10.48
CA ASP A 453 17.77 12.46 -11.24
C ASP A 453 17.92 11.21 -10.39
N VAL A 454 18.22 11.37 -9.09
CA VAL A 454 18.43 10.27 -8.13
C VAL A 454 17.18 10.00 -7.28
N ALA A 455 16.25 10.95 -7.20
CA ALA A 455 15.04 10.88 -6.39
C ALA A 455 14.23 9.57 -6.55
N PRO A 456 14.04 9.02 -7.77
CA PRO A 456 13.33 7.73 -7.95
C PRO A 456 14.02 6.53 -7.27
N TYR A 457 15.32 6.63 -6.96
CA TYR A 457 16.11 5.56 -6.34
C TYR A 457 16.25 5.72 -4.82
N SER A 458 15.72 6.80 -4.25
CA SER A 458 15.82 7.12 -2.81
C SER A 458 15.39 5.97 -1.90
N TRP A 459 14.35 5.21 -2.29
CA TRP A 459 13.88 4.05 -1.53
C TRP A 459 14.96 2.95 -1.42
N PHE A 460 15.64 2.63 -2.52
CA PHE A 460 16.71 1.61 -2.53
C PHE A 460 17.91 2.05 -1.71
N ILE A 461 18.32 3.31 -1.89
CA ILE A 461 19.45 3.91 -1.18
C ILE A 461 19.16 3.93 0.32
N GLY A 462 17.98 4.40 0.72
CA GLY A 462 17.54 4.42 2.11
C GLY A 462 17.47 3.01 2.71
N THR A 463 16.95 2.03 1.97
CA THR A 463 16.90 0.63 2.40
C THR A 463 18.29 0.06 2.63
N ALA A 464 19.20 0.24 1.67
CA ALA A 464 20.57 -0.26 1.75
C ALA A 464 21.35 0.38 2.90
N LEU A 465 21.21 1.69 3.09
CA LEU A 465 21.83 2.43 4.20
C LEU A 465 21.27 1.96 5.56
N GLY A 466 19.95 1.86 5.68
CA GLY A 466 19.30 1.41 6.92
C GLY A 466 19.71 -0.01 7.30
N ALA A 467 19.71 -0.91 6.32
CA ALA A 467 20.18 -2.29 6.47
C ALA A 467 21.67 -2.35 6.87
N GLY A 468 22.53 -1.66 6.11
CA GLY A 468 23.97 -1.67 6.31
C GLY A 468 24.41 -1.09 7.65
N LEU A 469 23.90 0.10 8.01
CA LEU A 469 24.20 0.73 9.30
C LEU A 469 23.71 -0.13 10.47
N TYR A 470 22.49 -0.68 10.39
CA TYR A 470 21.97 -1.51 11.47
C TYR A 470 22.78 -2.79 11.66
N TRP A 471 23.20 -3.42 10.55
CA TRP A 471 24.08 -4.58 10.61
C TRP A 471 25.42 -4.25 11.25
N LEU A 472 26.06 -3.14 10.85
CA LEU A 472 27.35 -2.70 11.42
C LEU A 472 27.25 -2.45 12.93
N LEU A 473 26.17 -1.79 13.38
CA LEU A 473 25.93 -1.52 14.81
C LEU A 473 25.71 -2.78 15.65
N ASN A 474 25.37 -3.93 15.03
CA ASN A 474 25.07 -5.19 15.71
C ASN A 474 26.08 -6.32 15.42
N ARG A 475 27.10 -6.08 14.57
CA ARG A 475 28.04 -7.10 14.07
C ARG A 475 28.84 -7.83 15.17
N GLY A 476 29.02 -7.22 16.34
CA GLY A 476 29.69 -7.79 17.51
C GLY A 476 28.78 -8.53 18.51
N ARG A 477 27.45 -8.55 18.30
CA ARG A 477 26.48 -9.14 19.26
C ARG A 477 25.49 -10.11 18.64
N ALA A 478 25.62 -10.42 17.35
CA ALA A 478 24.77 -11.36 16.62
C ALA A 478 24.76 -12.79 17.19
N GLY A 479 25.62 -13.11 18.17
CA GLY A 479 25.60 -14.37 18.93
C GLY A 479 25.10 -14.26 20.37
N ALA A 480 24.98 -13.05 20.95
CA ALA A 480 24.61 -12.85 22.36
C ALA A 480 23.14 -12.44 22.56
N GLU A 481 22.50 -11.85 21.54
CA GLU A 481 21.10 -11.41 21.57
C GLU A 481 20.12 -12.40 20.90
N ALA A 482 20.63 -13.47 20.27
CA ALA A 482 19.87 -14.52 19.57
C ALA A 482 19.48 -15.67 20.50
#